data_AF-A0A382H3F5-F1
#
_entry.id   AF-A0A382H3F5-F1
#
_cell.length_a   1.000
_cell.length_b   1.000
_cell.length_c   1.000
_cell.angle_alpha   90.00
_cell.angle_beta   90.00
_cell.angle_gamma   90.00
#
_symmetry.space_group_name_H-M   'P 1'
#
loop_
_entity.id
_entity.type
_entity.pdbx_description
1 polymer ?
#
loop_
_entity_poly.entity_id
_entity_poly.type
_entity_poly.pdbx_seq_one_letter_code
_entity_poly.pdbx_strand_id
1 'polypeptide(L)'
;MGWYSEIARDVSKISDAIDFFEKEIIEARQEIKLKGNVEKASAELPGIVEQRFSQLQEIEAILNYMNIELRRLRSSYFKKYLENYQRALSSRDVEKYVDGESDVVDYEKIINEFALLRNKWLGILKGIDQKQWQITNIVKLRVAGMEDATL
;
A
#
# COMPACT_ATOMS: atom_id res chain seq x y z
N MET A 1 -5.99 16.02 -8.61
CA MET A 1 -4.68 15.88 -7.94
C MET A 1 -4.76 14.61 -7.12
N GLY A 2 -3.70 13.81 -7.06
CA GLY A 2 -3.67 12.57 -6.28
C GLY A 2 -3.38 12.81 -4.80
N TRP A 3 -3.73 11.86 -3.94
CA TRP A 3 -3.44 11.85 -2.50
C TRP A 3 -1.96 12.09 -2.19
N TYR A 4 -1.04 11.62 -3.04
CA TYR A 4 0.38 11.90 -2.86
C TYR A 4 0.67 13.41 -2.77
N SER A 5 0.08 14.20 -3.68
CA SER A 5 0.32 15.65 -3.73
C SER A 5 -0.30 16.38 -2.54
N GLU A 6 -1.42 15.86 -2.03
CA GLU A 6 -2.10 16.44 -0.87
C GLU A 6 -1.32 16.16 0.41
N ILE A 7 -0.88 14.91 0.62
CA ILE A 7 -0.08 14.51 1.79
C ILE A 7 1.29 15.19 1.79
N ALA A 8 1.92 15.35 0.62
CA ALA A 8 3.20 16.05 0.51
C ALA A 8 3.10 17.54 0.89
N ARG A 9 1.91 18.14 0.80
CA ARG A 9 1.64 19.51 1.27
C ARG A 9 1.24 19.55 2.74
N ASP A 10 0.45 18.57 3.17
CA ASP A 10 -0.11 18.50 4.51
C ASP A 10 -0.17 17.05 5.01
N VAL A 11 0.73 16.73 5.94
CA VAL A 11 0.87 15.40 6.54
C VAL A 11 -0.36 15.02 7.38
N SER A 12 -1.18 15.99 7.81
CA SER A 12 -2.42 15.70 8.55
C SER A 12 -3.45 14.94 7.71
N LYS A 13 -3.30 14.94 6.37
CA LYS A 13 -4.17 14.24 5.42
C LYS A 13 -3.94 12.74 5.32
N ILE A 14 -2.98 12.18 6.04
CA ILE A 14 -2.71 10.73 6.02
C ILE A 14 -3.93 9.93 6.48
N SER A 15 -4.61 10.37 7.54
CA SER A 15 -5.81 9.67 8.04
C SER A 15 -6.92 9.64 6.99
N ASP A 16 -7.18 10.79 6.34
CA ASP A 16 -8.19 10.92 5.29
C ASP A 16 -7.87 9.99 4.10
N ALA A 17 -6.59 9.87 3.74
CA ALA A 17 -6.14 8.99 2.66
C ALA A 17 -6.31 7.50 3.00
N ILE A 18 -6.00 7.10 4.23
CA ILE A 18 -6.22 5.73 4.71
C ILE A 18 -7.71 5.36 4.58
N ASP A 19 -8.60 6.23 5.07
CA ASP A 19 -10.05 6.02 4.99
C ASP A 19 -10.55 5.90 3.54
N PHE A 20 -10.01 6.71 2.64
CA PHE A 20 -10.32 6.64 1.22
C PHE A 20 -9.90 5.28 0.63
N PHE A 21 -8.66 4.87 0.83
CA PHE A 21 -8.15 3.61 0.26
C PHE A 21 -8.76 2.37 0.90
N GLU A 22 -9.16 2.40 2.18
CA GLU A 22 -9.91 1.30 2.81
C GLU A 22 -11.32 1.15 2.20
N LYS A 23 -11.99 2.26 1.86
CA LYS A 23 -13.29 2.20 1.16
C LYS A 23 -13.12 1.62 -0.24
N GLU A 24 -12.13 2.08 -0.99
CA GLU A 24 -11.80 1.58 -2.33
C GLU A 24 -11.47 0.07 -2.33
N ILE A 25 -10.81 -0.44 -1.28
CA ILE A 25 -10.57 -1.89 -1.12
C ILE A 25 -11.87 -2.69 -1.11
N ILE A 26 -12.93 -2.17 -0.48
CA ILE A 26 -14.22 -2.88 -0.38
C ILE A 26 -14.83 -3.07 -1.77
N GLU A 27 -14.73 -2.05 -2.62
CA GLU A 27 -15.17 -2.09 -4.02
C GLU A 27 -14.30 -3.03 -4.85
N ALA A 28 -12.96 -2.89 -4.74
CA ALA A 28 -12.02 -3.74 -5.46
C ALA A 28 -12.18 -5.23 -5.13
N ARG A 29 -12.58 -5.57 -3.90
CA ARG A 29 -12.91 -6.96 -3.52
C ARG A 29 -14.08 -7.56 -4.29
N GLN A 30 -15.04 -6.74 -4.73
CA GLN A 30 -16.15 -7.24 -5.55
C GLN A 30 -15.67 -7.52 -6.98
N GLU A 31 -14.75 -6.71 -7.50
CA GLU A 31 -14.18 -6.85 -8.84
C GLU A 31 -13.36 -8.14 -9.03
N ILE A 32 -12.81 -8.71 -7.94
CA ILE A 32 -12.09 -9.99 -7.96
C ILE A 32 -13.05 -11.18 -8.21
N LYS A 33 -14.34 -11.05 -7.87
CA LYS A 33 -15.29 -12.14 -8.06
C LYS A 33 -15.52 -12.38 -9.56
N LEU A 34 -15.57 -13.65 -9.96
CA LEU A 34 -15.96 -14.05 -11.31
C LEU A 34 -17.45 -14.38 -11.31
N LYS A 35 -18.25 -13.59 -12.03
CA LYS A 35 -19.69 -13.76 -12.18
C LYS A 35 -20.13 -13.38 -13.59
N GLY A 36 -21.16 -14.06 -14.09
CA GLY A 36 -21.80 -13.72 -15.36
C GLY A 36 -21.01 -14.18 -16.59
N ASN A 37 -20.92 -13.31 -17.59
CA ASN A 37 -20.35 -13.62 -18.91
C ASN A 37 -18.81 -13.47 -18.91
N VAL A 38 -18.12 -14.49 -19.45
CA VAL A 38 -16.65 -14.59 -19.44
C VAL A 38 -16.01 -13.59 -20.41
N GLU A 39 -16.60 -13.38 -21.58
CA GLU A 39 -16.10 -12.44 -22.59
C GLU A 39 -16.14 -10.99 -22.06
N LYS A 40 -17.24 -10.60 -21.43
CA LYS A 40 -17.41 -9.30 -20.78
C LYS A 40 -16.42 -9.12 -19.63
N ALA A 41 -16.30 -10.12 -18.76
CA ALA A 41 -15.33 -10.09 -17.66
C ALA A 41 -13.88 -9.98 -18.16
N SER A 42 -13.56 -10.58 -19.32
CA SER A 42 -12.23 -10.49 -19.93
C SER A 42 -11.97 -9.11 -20.53
N ALA A 43 -12.97 -8.49 -21.15
CA ALA A 43 -12.85 -7.19 -21.78
C ALA A 43 -12.69 -6.05 -20.75
N GLU A 44 -13.33 -6.16 -19.59
CA GLU A 44 -13.27 -5.16 -18.52
C GLU A 44 -11.97 -5.25 -17.69
N LEU A 45 -11.32 -6.42 -17.66
CA LEU A 45 -10.20 -6.70 -16.77
C LEU A 45 -8.99 -5.75 -16.95
N PRO A 46 -8.55 -5.39 -18.17
CA PRO A 46 -7.41 -4.48 -18.33
C PRO A 46 -7.62 -3.11 -17.70
N GLY A 47 -8.84 -2.56 -17.79
CA GLY A 47 -9.18 -1.27 -17.17
C GLY A 47 -9.17 -1.35 -15.64
N ILE A 48 -9.71 -2.44 -15.09
CA ILE A 48 -9.69 -2.70 -13.64
C ILE A 48 -8.24 -2.83 -13.16
N VAL A 49 -7.41 -3.60 -13.86
CA VAL A 49 -5.99 -3.78 -13.51
C VAL A 49 -5.26 -2.44 -13.50
N GLU A 50 -5.41 -1.63 -14.56
CA GLU A 50 -4.77 -0.32 -14.63
C GLU A 50 -5.18 0.58 -13.47
N GLN A 51 -6.48 0.74 -13.22
CA GLN A 51 -6.98 1.57 -12.14
C GLN A 51 -6.46 1.12 -10.76
N ARG A 52 -6.58 -0.17 -10.45
CA ARG A 52 -6.19 -0.71 -9.13
C ARG A 52 -4.67 -0.74 -8.95
N PHE A 53 -3.91 -0.96 -10.02
CA PHE A 53 -2.46 -0.87 -9.99
C PHE A 53 -2.00 0.58 -9.78
N SER A 54 -2.61 1.55 -10.47
CA SER A 54 -2.33 2.98 -10.29
C SER A 54 -2.60 3.43 -8.84
N GLN A 55 -3.69 2.96 -8.21
CA GLN A 55 -3.95 3.20 -6.77
C GLN A 55 -2.88 2.59 -5.86
N LEU A 56 -2.45 1.35 -6.11
CA LEU A 56 -1.35 0.73 -5.36
C LEU A 56 -0.04 1.53 -5.51
N GLN A 57 0.28 1.99 -6.72
CA GLN A 57 1.49 2.79 -6.96
C GLN A 57 1.46 4.13 -6.22
N GLU A 58 0.29 4.76 -6.12
CA GLU A 58 0.11 5.97 -5.32
C GLU A 58 0.36 5.70 -3.82
N ILE A 59 -0.16 4.59 -3.28
CA ILE A 59 0.10 4.16 -1.90
C ILE A 59 1.60 3.92 -1.69
N GLU A 60 2.29 3.25 -2.62
CA GLU A 60 3.74 3.05 -2.52
C GLU A 60 4.51 4.36 -2.55
N ALA A 61 4.10 5.34 -3.37
CA ALA A 61 4.69 6.66 -3.40
C ALA A 61 4.54 7.41 -2.07
N ILE A 62 3.34 7.36 -1.46
CA ILE A 62 3.07 7.97 -0.15
C ILE A 62 3.92 7.31 0.94
N LEU A 63 3.97 5.98 0.98
CA LEU A 63 4.77 5.24 1.96
C LEU A 63 6.27 5.62 1.86
N ASN A 64 6.79 5.77 0.64
CA ASN A 64 8.16 6.20 0.41
C ASN A 64 8.40 7.63 0.91
N TYR A 65 7.46 8.55 0.66
CA TYR A 65 7.51 9.90 1.18
C TYR A 65 7.54 9.93 2.72
N MET A 66 6.68 9.16 3.38
CA MET A 66 6.68 9.06 4.85
C MET A 66 8.03 8.53 5.38
N ASN A 67 8.65 7.55 4.70
CA ASN A 67 9.99 7.09 5.09
C ASN A 67 11.09 8.16 4.91
N ILE A 68 10.94 9.06 3.93
CA ILE A 68 11.84 10.22 3.78
C ILE A 68 11.65 11.17 4.97
N GLU A 69 10.41 11.46 5.34
CA GLU A 69 10.06 12.34 6.47
C GLU A 69 10.52 11.77 7.82
N LEU A 70 10.40 10.46 8.04
CA LEU A 70 10.93 9.80 9.24
C LEU A 70 12.45 9.98 9.36
N ARG A 71 13.19 9.81 8.26
CA ARG A 71 14.65 10.04 8.26
C ARG A 71 15.00 11.49 8.58
N ARG A 72 14.20 12.45 8.10
CA ARG A 72 14.35 13.87 8.42
C ARG A 72 14.11 14.14 9.91
N LEU A 73 13.05 13.56 10.47
CA LEU A 73 12.71 13.67 11.90
C LEU A 73 13.82 13.08 12.79
N ARG A 74 14.26 11.85 12.50
CA ARG A 74 15.36 11.20 13.22
C ARG A 74 16.64 12.03 13.16
N SER A 75 16.97 12.63 12.01
CA SER A 75 18.15 13.48 11.86
C SER A 75 18.07 14.78 12.69
N SER A 76 16.87 15.35 12.85
CA SER A 76 16.64 16.52 13.71
C SER A 76 16.92 16.18 15.18
N TYR A 77 16.36 15.08 15.68
CA TYR A 77 16.59 14.61 17.04
C TYR A 77 18.06 14.20 17.26
N PHE A 78 18.69 13.55 16.28
CA PHE A 78 20.10 13.17 16.36
C PHE A 78 21.00 14.38 16.61
N LYS A 79 20.83 15.47 15.84
CA LYS A 79 21.57 16.72 16.03
C LYS A 79 21.31 17.33 17.40
N LYS A 80 20.04 17.38 17.82
CA LYS A 80 19.64 17.92 19.13
C LYS A 80 20.33 17.19 20.28
N TYR A 81 20.39 15.85 20.23
CA TYR A 81 21.03 15.04 21.27
C TYR A 81 22.55 15.15 21.23
N LEU A 82 23.16 15.27 20.05
CA LEU A 82 24.60 15.45 19.90
C LEU A 82 25.07 16.81 20.46
N GLU A 83 24.31 17.87 20.22
CA GLU A 83 24.70 19.25 20.56
C GLU A 83 24.41 19.64 22.01
N ASN A 84 23.35 19.08 22.63
CA ASN A 84 22.88 19.56 23.93
C ASN A 84 23.29 18.69 25.14
N TYR A 85 23.94 17.54 24.91
CA TYR A 85 24.34 16.67 26.01
C TYR A 85 25.66 17.13 26.65
N GLN A 86 25.63 17.35 27.98
CA GLN A 86 26.82 17.76 28.76
C GLN A 86 27.92 16.68 28.83
N ARG A 87 27.58 15.42 28.58
CA ARG A 87 28.55 14.31 28.45
C ARG A 87 28.70 13.98 26.97
N ALA A 88 29.93 13.69 26.55
CA ALA A 88 30.19 13.16 25.22
C ALA A 88 29.48 11.80 25.06
N LEU A 89 28.30 11.82 24.42
CA LEU A 89 27.59 10.61 24.02
C LEU A 89 28.31 10.00 22.81
N SER A 90 28.37 8.68 22.75
CA SER A 90 28.75 8.01 21.50
C SER A 90 27.61 8.14 20.48
N SER A 91 27.92 8.15 19.18
CA SER A 91 26.89 8.19 18.13
C SER A 91 25.85 7.09 18.28
N ARG A 92 26.26 5.92 18.77
CA ARG A 92 25.38 4.75 19.00
C ARG A 92 24.41 4.96 20.17
N ASP A 93 24.83 5.68 21.21
CA ASP A 93 23.94 6.02 22.32
C ASP A 93 22.90 7.05 21.85
N VAL A 94 23.33 8.03 21.05
CA VAL A 94 22.42 9.02 20.46
C VAL A 94 21.35 8.37 19.59
N GLU A 95 21.72 7.43 18.71
CA GLU A 95 20.76 6.67 17.89
C GLU A 95 19.68 5.99 18.74
N LYS A 96 20.06 5.35 19.85
CA LYS A 96 19.08 4.72 20.76
C LYS A 96 18.11 5.70 21.40
N TYR A 97 18.57 6.91 21.75
CA TYR A 97 17.69 7.94 22.29
C TYR A 97 16.75 8.49 21.23
N VAL A 98 17.24 8.68 20.00
CA VAL A 98 16.41 9.10 18.85
C VAL A 98 15.33 8.07 18.57
N ASP A 99 15.67 6.78 18.55
CA ASP A 99 14.72 5.70 18.28
C ASP A 99 13.70 5.52 19.42
N GLY A 100 14.01 6.02 20.62
CA GLY A 100 13.08 6.06 21.76
C GLY A 100 12.24 7.33 21.85
N GLU A 101 12.43 8.30 20.94
CA GLU A 101 11.70 9.56 20.96
C GLU A 101 10.22 9.34 20.60
N SER A 102 9.34 9.98 21.36
CA SER A 102 7.88 9.81 21.24
C SER A 102 7.38 10.08 19.82
N ASP A 103 7.77 11.22 19.24
CA ASP A 103 7.41 11.60 17.86
C ASP A 103 7.93 10.62 16.81
N VAL A 104 9.14 10.07 16.99
CA VAL A 104 9.74 9.11 16.05
C VAL A 104 8.94 7.80 16.09
N VAL A 105 8.69 7.29 17.29
CA VAL A 105 7.92 6.05 17.50
C VAL A 105 6.49 6.19 16.99
N ASP A 106 5.83 7.33 17.25
CA ASP A 106 4.46 7.56 16.79
C ASP A 106 4.39 7.68 15.26
N TYR A 107 5.37 8.34 14.63
CA TYR A 107 5.45 8.40 13.18
C TYR A 107 5.72 7.02 12.54
N GLU A 108 6.56 6.19 13.16
CA GLU A 108 6.77 4.80 12.73
C GLU A 108 5.51 3.93 12.81
N LYS A 109 4.67 4.11 13.84
CA LYS A 109 3.37 3.42 13.93
C LYS A 109 2.46 3.78 12.75
N ILE A 110 2.40 5.06 12.37
CA ILE A 110 1.60 5.54 11.23
C ILE A 110 2.15 4.96 9.92
N ILE A 111 3.48 4.93 9.75
CA ILE A 111 4.13 4.25 8.60
C ILE A 111 3.73 2.78 8.53
N ASN A 112 3.73 2.07 9.67
CA ASN A 112 3.37 0.67 9.72
C ASN A 112 1.89 0.43 9.35
N GLU A 113 0.98 1.30 9.77
CA GLU A 113 -0.43 1.25 9.36
C GLU A 113 -0.57 1.42 7.84
N PHE A 114 0.15 2.38 7.26
CA PHE A 114 0.16 2.60 5.82
C PHE A 114 0.81 1.43 5.04
N ALA A 115 1.83 0.79 5.63
CA ALA A 115 2.42 -0.42 5.07
C ALA A 115 1.44 -1.60 5.07
N LEU A 116 0.61 -1.73 6.11
CA LEU A 116 -0.47 -2.73 6.14
C LEU A 116 -1.50 -2.47 5.04
N LEU A 117 -1.90 -1.20 4.84
CA LEU A 117 -2.78 -0.80 3.74
C LEU A 117 -2.17 -1.22 2.39
N ARG A 118 -0.90 -0.92 2.14
CA ARG A 118 -0.18 -1.36 0.91
C ARG A 118 -0.23 -2.88 0.73
N ASN A 119 -0.05 -3.65 1.79
CA ASN A 119 -0.11 -5.11 1.74
C ASN A 119 -1.52 -5.63 1.41
N LYS A 120 -2.58 -4.97 1.91
CA LYS A 120 -3.96 -5.29 1.52
C LYS A 120 -4.18 -5.08 0.02
N TRP A 121 -3.68 -3.98 -0.55
CA TRP A 121 -3.77 -3.68 -1.98
C TRP A 121 -2.97 -4.65 -2.86
N LEU A 122 -1.79 -5.08 -2.40
CA LEU A 122 -1.06 -6.18 -3.07
C LEU A 122 -1.89 -7.47 -3.11
N GLY A 123 -2.66 -7.75 -2.06
CA GLY A 123 -3.61 -8.87 -2.04
C GLY A 123 -4.71 -8.74 -3.09
N ILE A 124 -5.21 -7.52 -3.32
CA ILE A 124 -6.22 -7.24 -4.36
C ILE A 124 -5.67 -7.56 -5.75
N LEU A 125 -4.49 -7.04 -6.09
CA LEU A 125 -3.90 -7.30 -7.41
C LEU A 125 -3.62 -8.77 -7.65
N LYS A 126 -3.08 -9.48 -6.65
CA LYS A 126 -2.92 -10.94 -6.73
C LYS A 126 -4.25 -11.65 -6.99
N GLY A 127 -5.34 -11.18 -6.39
CA GLY A 127 -6.68 -11.70 -6.65
C GLY A 127 -7.15 -11.45 -8.09
N ILE A 128 -6.86 -10.28 -8.65
CA ILE A 128 -7.18 -9.93 -10.04
C ILE A 128 -6.35 -10.78 -11.03
N ASP A 129 -5.06 -10.98 -10.76
CA ASP A 129 -4.20 -11.86 -11.57
C ASP A 129 -4.72 -13.31 -11.54
N GLN A 130 -5.12 -13.79 -10.36
CA GLN A 130 -5.73 -15.11 -10.23
C GLN A 130 -7.05 -15.19 -11.00
N LYS A 131 -7.87 -14.13 -10.99
CA LYS A 131 -9.10 -14.05 -11.80
C LYS A 131 -8.79 -14.17 -13.29
N GLN A 132 -7.79 -13.44 -13.80
CA GLN A 132 -7.34 -13.55 -15.20
C GLN A 132 -6.96 -14.99 -15.56
N TRP A 133 -6.19 -15.64 -14.68
CA TRP A 133 -5.75 -17.02 -14.88
C TRP A 133 -6.92 -17.99 -14.93
N GLN A 134 -7.89 -17.86 -14.03
CA GLN A 134 -9.09 -18.69 -14.00
C GLN A 134 -9.96 -18.50 -15.25
N ILE A 135 -10.15 -17.26 -15.70
CA ILE A 135 -10.87 -16.99 -16.95
C ILE A 135 -10.22 -17.73 -18.13
N THR A 136 -8.89 -17.65 -18.23
CA THR A 136 -8.14 -18.35 -19.28
C THR A 136 -8.35 -19.86 -19.23
N ASN A 137 -8.33 -20.46 -18.04
CA ASN A 137 -8.56 -21.90 -17.88
C ASN A 137 -10.00 -22.32 -18.21
N ILE A 138 -10.99 -21.52 -17.81
CA ILE A 138 -12.40 -21.77 -18.16
C ILE A 138 -12.59 -21.74 -19.67
N VAL A 139 -12.00 -20.75 -20.36
CA VAL A 139 -12.06 -20.69 -21.84
C VAL A 139 -11.42 -21.93 -22.47
N LYS A 140 -10.25 -22.37 -21.97
CA LYS A 140 -9.59 -23.59 -22.46
C LYS A 140 -10.46 -24.84 -22.29
N LEU A 141 -11.09 -25.00 -21.13
CA LEU A 141 -12.00 -26.13 -20.86
C LEU A 141 -13.21 -26.13 -21.80
N ARG A 142 -13.82 -24.95 -22.01
CA ARG A 142 -14.96 -24.81 -22.94
C ARG A 142 -14.57 -25.12 -24.38
N VAL A 143 -13.42 -24.65 -24.84
CA VAL A 143 -12.92 -24.96 -26.20
C VAL A 143 -12.64 -26.46 -26.37
N ALA A 144 -12.20 -27.14 -25.30
CA ALA A 144 -12.00 -28.59 -25.29
C ALA A 144 -13.30 -29.40 -25.16
N GLY A 145 -14.45 -28.76 -24.98
CA GLY A 145 -15.74 -29.44 -24.74
C GLY A 145 -15.85 -30.10 -23.36
N MET A 146 -15.01 -29.71 -22.40
CA MET A 146 -14.95 -30.27 -21.04
C MET A 146 -15.59 -29.31 -20.03
N GLU A 147 -16.91 -29.10 -20.15
CA GLU A 147 -17.62 -28.09 -19.35
C GLU A 147 -17.90 -28.54 -17.90
N ASP A 148 -17.87 -29.84 -17.62
CA ASP A 148 -18.22 -30.40 -16.30
C ASP A 148 -17.26 -31.54 -15.90
N ALA A 149 -16.00 -31.18 -15.67
CA ALA A 149 -14.98 -32.13 -15.24
C ALA A 149 -15.12 -32.44 -13.74
N THR A 150 -15.47 -33.67 -13.39
CA THR A 150 -15.52 -34.18 -12.00
C THR A 150 -14.17 -34.78 -11.59
N LEU A 151 -13.81 -34.65 -10.31
CA LEU A 151 -12.57 -35.21 -9.74
C LEU A 151 -12.65 -36.73 -9.53
#